data_AF-A0A1B7YPA6-F1
#
_entry.id   AF-A0A1B7YPA6-F1
#
_cell.length_a   1.000
_cell.length_b   1.000
_cell.length_c   1.000
_cell.angle_alpha   90.00
_cell.angle_beta   90.00
_cell.angle_gamma   90.00
#
_symmetry.space_group_name_H-M   'P 1'
#
loop_
_entity.id
_entity.type
_entity.pdbx_description
1 polymer ?
#
loop_
_entity_poly.entity_id
_entity_poly.type
_entity_poly.pdbx_seq_one_letter_code
_entity_poly.pdbx_strand_id
1 'polypeptide(L)'
;MVRNCFKSDKVAEISYATIQGKDCLVQKFRNSSVMLEAAHYRPKLFYTSNGPVPDLAGEEEPFPRPDNQSKMKRSCENAEHVGLFTPNAGQHFRDEQRRRRSQYDRGTRLAALEEHDFEASMQSYMYHSQ
;
A
#
# COMPACT_ATOMS: atom_id res chain seq x y z
N MET A 1 15.10 -13.28 -27.37
CA MET A 1 14.87 -11.93 -26.81
C MET A 1 13.37 -11.68 -26.84
N VAL A 2 12.71 -11.66 -25.68
CA VAL A 2 11.25 -11.42 -25.58
C VAL A 2 11.00 -9.95 -25.89
N ARG A 3 10.13 -9.65 -26.86
CA ARG A 3 9.74 -8.27 -27.18
C ARG A 3 8.75 -7.77 -26.11
N ASN A 4 9.00 -6.56 -25.61
CA ASN A 4 8.03 -5.85 -24.77
C ASN A 4 6.81 -5.46 -25.61
N CYS A 5 5.63 -6.02 -25.28
CA CYS A 5 4.37 -5.75 -25.97
C CYS A 5 3.56 -4.60 -25.36
N PHE A 6 4.11 -3.89 -24.36
CA PHE A 6 3.41 -2.84 -23.62
C PHE A 6 3.99 -1.45 -23.94
N LYS A 7 3.14 -0.41 -23.90
CA LYS A 7 3.54 1.00 -24.07
C LYS A 7 4.11 1.62 -22.78
N SER A 8 4.84 0.84 -21.98
CA SER A 8 5.35 1.29 -20.69
C SER A 8 6.65 0.57 -20.35
N ASP A 9 7.66 1.35 -19.97
CA ASP A 9 8.94 0.85 -19.43
C ASP A 9 8.90 0.70 -17.90
N LYS A 10 7.77 1.04 -17.26
CA LYS A 10 7.61 0.88 -15.80
C LYS A 10 7.77 -0.59 -15.41
N VAL A 11 8.64 -0.84 -14.44
CA VAL A 11 8.85 -2.16 -13.83
C VAL A 11 7.93 -2.27 -12.61
N ALA A 12 7.13 -3.33 -12.55
CA ALA A 12 6.27 -3.58 -11.40
C ALA A 12 7.09 -4.19 -10.25
N GLU A 13 6.89 -3.65 -9.05
CA GLU A 13 7.45 -4.16 -7.81
C GLU A 13 6.34 -4.38 -6.79
N ILE A 14 6.55 -5.33 -5.88
CA ILE A 14 5.59 -5.71 -4.85
C ILE A 14 6.30 -5.68 -3.50
N SER A 15 5.62 -5.11 -2.51
CA SER A 15 5.98 -5.19 -1.10
C SER A 15 4.73 -5.55 -0.30
N TYR A 16 4.88 -5.88 0.97
CA TYR A 16 3.70 -6.07 1.80
C TYR A 16 3.03 -4.72 2.09
N ALA A 17 1.69 -4.73 2.12
CA ALA A 17 0.93 -3.58 2.58
C ALA A 17 1.10 -3.40 4.10
N THR A 18 1.08 -2.14 4.56
CA THR A 18 1.09 -1.82 5.99
C THR A 18 -0.17 -2.32 6.72
N ILE A 19 -1.32 -2.33 6.02
CA ILE A 19 -2.58 -2.87 6.55
C ILE A 19 -2.78 -4.24 5.91
N GLN A 20 -2.87 -5.27 6.74
CA GLN A 20 -2.97 -6.65 6.30
C GLN A 20 -4.27 -7.29 6.82
N GLY A 21 -4.84 -8.18 6.01
CA GLY A 21 -6.07 -8.90 6.31
C GLY A 21 -7.34 -8.17 5.86
N LYS A 22 -8.34 -8.96 5.43
CA LYS A 22 -9.63 -8.45 4.93
C LYS A 22 -10.34 -7.58 5.96
N ASP A 23 -10.44 -8.04 7.21
CA ASP A 23 -11.17 -7.31 8.27
C ASP A 23 -10.54 -5.96 8.58
N CYS A 24 -9.20 -5.90 8.64
CA CYS A 24 -8.46 -4.66 8.82
C CYS A 24 -8.71 -3.68 7.66
N LEU A 25 -8.73 -4.18 6.42
CA LEU A 25 -9.02 -3.36 5.24
C LEU A 25 -10.48 -2.86 5.26
N VAL A 26 -11.44 -3.72 5.61
CA VAL A 26 -12.84 -3.33 5.79
C VAL A 26 -12.96 -2.22 6.83
N GLN A 27 -12.35 -2.39 8.01
CA GLN A 27 -12.37 -1.38 9.07
C GLN A 27 -11.72 -0.06 8.63
N LYS A 28 -10.65 -0.13 7.84
CA LYS A 28 -9.95 1.05 7.30
C LYS A 28 -10.84 1.85 6.35
N PHE A 29 -11.61 1.18 5.50
CA PHE A 29 -12.33 1.83 4.40
C PHE A 29 -13.82 2.03 4.63
N ARG A 30 -14.50 1.22 5.46
CA ARG A 30 -15.98 1.25 5.61
C ARG A 30 -16.57 2.62 6.00
N ASN A 31 -15.79 3.44 6.71
CA ASN A 31 -16.17 4.79 7.14
C ASN A 31 -15.33 5.87 6.44
N SER A 32 -14.64 5.54 5.35
CA SER A 32 -13.84 6.49 4.59
C SER A 32 -14.71 7.22 3.58
N SER A 33 -14.40 8.49 3.33
CA SER A 33 -15.05 9.30 2.29
C SER A 33 -14.93 8.67 0.89
N VAL A 34 -13.91 7.83 0.65
CA VAL A 34 -13.78 7.08 -0.61
C VAL A 34 -15.00 6.22 -0.94
N MET A 35 -15.74 5.76 0.08
CA MET A 35 -16.97 4.96 -0.13
C MET A 35 -18.14 5.78 -0.66
N LEU A 36 -18.01 7.12 -0.74
CA LEU A 36 -19.00 8.02 -1.32
C LEU A 36 -18.72 8.32 -2.81
N GLU A 37 -17.51 8.03 -3.30
CA GLU A 37 -17.09 8.29 -4.69
C GLU A 37 -17.83 7.44 -5.73
N ALA A 38 -17.59 7.60 -7.03
CA ALA A 38 -18.18 6.71 -8.04
C ALA A 38 -17.74 5.25 -7.82
N ALA A 39 -18.59 4.27 -8.16
CA ALA A 39 -18.36 2.86 -7.82
C ALA A 39 -17.02 2.28 -8.32
N HIS A 40 -16.52 2.77 -9.46
CA HIS A 40 -15.24 2.34 -10.04
C HIS A 40 -14.00 2.94 -9.35
N TYR A 41 -14.18 3.90 -8.44
CA TYR A 41 -13.11 4.47 -7.59
C TYR A 41 -13.14 3.95 -6.15
N ARG A 42 -14.14 3.12 -5.80
CA ARG A 42 -14.27 2.53 -4.46
C ARG A 42 -13.44 1.25 -4.33
N PRO A 43 -12.95 0.90 -3.13
CA PRO A 43 -12.37 -0.40 -2.88
C PRO A 43 -13.41 -1.50 -3.07
N LYS A 44 -12.99 -2.62 -3.65
CA LYS A 44 -13.85 -3.79 -3.92
C LYS A 44 -13.46 -4.96 -3.02
N LEU A 45 -14.46 -5.74 -2.64
CA LEU A 45 -14.28 -7.04 -2.00
C LEU A 45 -14.75 -8.13 -2.96
N PHE A 46 -14.20 -9.31 -2.78
CA PHE A 46 -14.59 -10.49 -3.54
C PHE A 46 -14.72 -11.66 -2.57
N TYR A 47 -15.70 -12.53 -2.83
CA TYR A 47 -15.81 -13.78 -2.10
C TYR A 47 -14.59 -14.66 -2.34
N THR A 48 -14.18 -15.40 -1.32
CA THR A 48 -13.01 -16.28 -1.37
C THR A 48 -13.42 -17.75 -1.26
N SER A 49 -12.62 -18.65 -1.84
CA SER A 49 -12.85 -20.10 -1.78
C SER A 49 -12.86 -20.66 -0.36
N ASN A 50 -12.16 -19.98 0.55
CA ASN A 50 -12.08 -20.36 1.97
C ASN A 50 -13.06 -19.54 2.84
N GLY A 51 -13.97 -18.80 2.19
CA GLY A 51 -14.96 -17.95 2.84
C GLY A 51 -16.24 -18.70 3.21
N PRO A 52 -17.23 -18.00 3.79
CA PRO A 52 -18.48 -18.60 4.24
C PRO A 52 -19.40 -19.04 3.09
N VAL A 53 -19.18 -18.51 1.88
CA VAL A 53 -19.96 -18.81 0.67
C VAL A 53 -19.02 -19.15 -0.49
N PRO A 54 -18.39 -20.34 -0.46
CA PRO A 54 -17.34 -20.70 -1.41
C PRO A 54 -17.82 -20.78 -2.87
N ASP A 55 -19.11 -21.07 -3.11
CA ASP A 55 -19.70 -21.15 -4.45
C ASP A 55 -19.71 -19.81 -5.20
N LEU A 56 -19.56 -18.70 -4.47
CA LEU A 56 -19.49 -17.35 -5.05
C LEU A 56 -18.05 -16.84 -5.20
N ALA A 57 -17.03 -17.68 -4.93
CA ALA A 57 -15.64 -17.24 -4.95
C ALA A 57 -15.26 -16.58 -6.28
N GLY A 58 -14.67 -15.38 -6.20
CA GLY A 58 -14.34 -14.55 -7.35
C GLY A 58 -15.42 -13.54 -7.75
N GLU A 59 -16.66 -13.70 -7.29
CA GLU A 59 -17.73 -12.71 -7.47
C GLU A 59 -17.55 -11.52 -6.51
N GLU A 60 -18.02 -10.34 -6.93
CA GLU A 60 -17.92 -9.11 -6.14
C GLU A 60 -18.83 -9.20 -4.91
N GLU A 61 -18.22 -9.02 -3.73
CA GLU A 61 -18.91 -8.99 -2.45
C GLU A 61 -19.27 -7.54 -2.10
N PRO A 62 -20.53 -7.25 -1.70
CA PRO A 62 -20.91 -5.92 -1.25
C PRO A 62 -20.06 -5.45 -0.07
N PHE A 63 -19.50 -4.24 -0.18
CA PHE A 63 -18.73 -3.66 0.91
C PHE A 63 -19.64 -3.42 2.14
N PRO A 64 -19.19 -3.77 3.38
CA PRO A 64 -19.97 -3.52 4.59
C PRO A 64 -20.32 -2.05 4.77
N ARG A 65 -21.57 -1.77 5.20
CA ARG A 65 -22.06 -0.40 5.41
C ARG A 65 -21.25 0.33 6.50
N PRO A 66 -21.16 1.66 6.45
CA PRO A 66 -20.57 2.46 7.53
C PRO A 66 -21.24 2.15 8.88
N ASP A 67 -20.46 2.02 9.94
CA ASP A 67 -20.95 1.86 11.33
C ASP A 67 -20.72 3.09 12.20
N ASN A 68 -19.95 4.07 11.72
CA ASN A 68 -19.54 5.21 12.53
C ASN A 68 -19.62 6.50 11.72
N GLN A 69 -20.76 7.17 11.83
CA GLN A 69 -21.04 8.42 11.12
C GLN A 69 -20.05 9.53 11.49
N SER A 70 -19.63 9.63 12.76
CA SER A 70 -18.65 10.63 13.21
C SER A 70 -17.28 10.43 12.58
N LYS A 71 -16.84 9.18 12.40
CA LYS A 71 -15.60 8.86 11.66
C LYS A 71 -15.74 9.24 10.19
N MET A 72 -16.88 8.93 9.57
CA MET A 72 -17.12 9.27 8.17
C MET A 72 -17.15 10.78 7.94
N LYS A 73 -17.86 11.54 8.79
CA LYS A 73 -17.89 13.01 8.72
C LYS A 73 -16.48 13.60 8.76
N ARG A 74 -15.67 13.20 9.75
CA ARG A 74 -14.26 13.65 9.84
C ARG A 74 -13.43 13.22 8.64
N SER A 75 -13.71 12.06 8.04
CA SER A 75 -13.01 11.62 6.83
C SER A 75 -13.33 12.52 5.64
N CYS A 76 -14.58 12.96 5.48
CA CYS A 76 -14.97 13.91 4.44
C CYS A 76 -14.29 15.27 4.66
N GLU A 77 -14.39 15.81 5.88
CA GLU A 77 -13.73 17.07 6.26
C GLU A 77 -12.22 17.00 5.98
N ASN A 78 -11.55 15.90 6.33
CA ASN A 78 -10.12 15.73 6.04
C ASN A 78 -9.82 15.68 4.53
N ALA A 79 -10.65 15.00 3.73
CA ALA A 79 -10.44 14.89 2.29
C ALA A 79 -10.55 16.25 1.59
N GLU A 80 -11.45 17.11 2.07
CA GLU A 80 -11.62 18.48 1.58
C GLU A 80 -10.41 19.38 1.88
N HIS A 81 -9.80 19.23 3.07
CA HIS A 81 -8.75 20.16 3.53
C HIS A 81 -7.32 19.69 3.25
N VAL A 82 -7.05 18.38 3.35
CA VAL A 82 -5.71 17.80 3.23
C VAL A 82 -5.51 17.06 1.89
N GLY A 83 -6.60 16.61 1.27
CA GLY A 83 -6.56 15.74 0.10
C GLY A 83 -6.13 14.31 0.45
N LEU A 84 -6.02 13.47 -0.58
CA LEU A 84 -5.73 12.03 -0.43
C LEU A 84 -4.28 11.75 -0.01
N PHE A 85 -3.36 12.64 -0.37
CA PHE A 85 -1.93 12.50 -0.11
C PHE A 85 -1.50 13.47 0.97
N THR A 86 -0.89 12.97 2.04
CA THR A 86 -0.28 13.82 3.06
C THR A 86 0.80 14.70 2.43
N PRO A 87 0.88 15.99 2.76
CA PRO A 87 1.94 16.86 2.26
C PRO A 87 3.33 16.23 2.52
N ASN A 88 4.18 16.24 1.49
CA ASN A 88 5.43 15.45 1.39
C ASN A 88 6.45 15.65 2.53
N ALA A 89 6.27 16.63 3.42
CA ALA A 89 7.17 16.88 4.54
C ALA A 89 7.10 15.73 5.57
N GLY A 90 8.14 14.89 5.59
CA GLY A 90 8.32 13.82 6.58
C GLY A 90 7.85 12.43 6.16
N GLN A 91 7.32 12.25 4.93
CA GLN A 91 7.00 10.91 4.43
C GLN A 91 8.25 10.05 4.25
N HIS A 92 9.29 10.60 3.62
CA HIS A 92 10.57 9.89 3.45
C HIS A 92 11.11 9.30 4.76
N PHE A 93 11.08 10.07 5.85
CA PHE A 93 11.56 9.59 7.15
C PHE A 93 10.67 8.48 7.74
N ARG A 94 9.35 8.60 7.57
CA ARG A 94 8.38 7.57 8.04
C ARG A 94 8.48 6.29 7.23
N ASP A 95 8.58 6.41 5.92
CA ASP A 95 8.76 5.29 5.01
C ASP A 95 10.11 4.60 5.25
N GLU A 96 11.18 5.37 5.46
CA GLU A 96 12.50 4.81 5.76
C GLU A 96 12.54 4.11 7.13
N GLN A 97 11.94 4.69 8.17
CA GLN A 97 11.82 3.99 9.46
C GLN A 97 10.99 2.70 9.36
N ARG A 98 9.94 2.67 8.54
CA ARG A 98 9.13 1.47 8.31
C ARG A 98 9.94 0.41 7.57
N ARG A 99 10.57 0.77 6.45
CA ARG A 99 11.38 -0.14 5.63
C ARG A 99 12.52 -0.78 6.42
N ARG A 100 13.27 0.01 7.20
CA ARG A 100 14.38 -0.53 8.02
C ARG A 100 13.94 -1.52 9.10
N ARG A 101 12.71 -1.42 9.59
CA ARG A 101 12.18 -2.28 10.67
C ARG A 101 11.35 -3.46 10.18
N SER A 102 10.87 -3.43 8.93
CA SER A 102 10.05 -4.47 8.36
C SER A 102 10.88 -5.72 8.07
N GLN A 103 10.58 -6.83 8.74
CA GLN A 103 11.20 -8.12 8.43
C GLN A 103 10.65 -8.73 7.14
N TYR A 104 9.50 -8.25 6.67
CA TYR A 104 8.75 -8.83 5.56
C TYR A 104 9.09 -8.23 4.20
N ASP A 105 9.73 -7.05 4.17
CA ASP A 105 10.12 -6.38 2.91
C ASP A 105 11.56 -6.69 2.47
N ARG A 106 12.25 -7.57 3.20
CA ARG A 106 13.58 -8.09 2.83
C ARG A 106 13.48 -9.00 1.61
N GLY A 107 14.48 -8.93 0.74
CA GLY A 107 14.56 -9.76 -0.48
C GLY A 107 13.79 -9.23 -1.69
N THR A 108 13.21 -8.02 -1.60
CA THR A 108 12.77 -7.30 -2.80
C THR A 108 13.98 -6.81 -3.60
N ARG A 109 13.85 -6.67 -4.93
CA ARG A 109 14.93 -6.17 -5.80
C ARG A 109 15.46 -4.82 -5.34
N LEU A 110 14.57 -3.92 -4.92
CA LEU A 110 14.93 -2.61 -4.40
C LEU A 110 15.73 -2.72 -3.09
N ALA A 111 15.30 -3.58 -2.16
CA ALA A 111 16.05 -3.82 -0.93
C ALA A 111 17.45 -4.37 -1.21
N ALA A 112 17.60 -5.27 -2.20
CA ALA A 112 18.90 -5.80 -2.60
C ALA A 112 19.82 -4.73 -3.24
N LEU A 113 19.26 -3.81 -4.04
CA LEU A 113 20.01 -2.68 -4.60
C LEU A 113 20.44 -1.69 -3.52
N GLU A 114 19.54 -1.36 -2.58
CA GLU A 114 19.86 -0.48 -1.44
C GLU A 114 20.93 -1.11 -0.52
N GLU A 115 20.89 -2.43 -0.27
CA GLU A 115 21.94 -3.15 0.47
C GLU A 115 23.30 -3.06 -0.24
N HIS A 116 23.33 -3.26 -1.56
CA HIS A 116 24.55 -3.15 -2.37
C HIS A 116 25.10 -1.71 -2.39
N ASP A 117 24.25 -0.70 -2.56
CA ASP A 117 24.65 0.71 -2.55
C ASP A 117 25.14 1.16 -1.17
N PHE A 118 24.52 0.65 -0.09
CA PHE A 118 24.98 0.90 1.28
C PHE A 118 26.35 0.26 1.52
N GLU A 119 26.54 -1.00 1.12
CA GLU A 119 27.83 -1.70 1.22
C GLU A 119 28.94 -1.00 0.42
N ALA A 120 28.65 -0.57 -0.80
CA ALA A 120 29.57 0.18 -1.65
C ALA A 120 29.93 1.55 -1.02
N SER A 121 28.96 2.24 -0.42
CA SER A 121 29.20 3.50 0.30
C SER A 121 30.12 3.28 1.51
N MET A 122 29.89 2.23 2.29
CA MET A 122 30.70 1.89 3.47
C MET A 122 32.15 1.52 3.11
N GLN A 123 32.34 0.80 1.99
CA GLN A 123 33.67 0.50 1.46
C GLN A 123 34.40 1.77 1.02
N SER A 124 33.71 2.72 0.39
CA SER A 124 34.30 4.02 0.01
C SER A 124 34.73 4.85 1.24
N TYR A 125 33.93 4.85 2.31
CA TYR A 125 34.29 5.51 3.57
C TYR A 125 35.48 4.84 4.28
N MET A 126 35.60 3.51 4.24
CA MET A 126 36.78 2.83 4.80
C MET A 126 38.06 3.06 3.99
N TYR A 127 37.96 3.20 2.66
CA TYR A 127 39.13 3.48 1.80
C TYR A 127 39.63 4.93 1.86
N HIS A 128 38.78 5.90 2.19
CA HIS A 128 39.16 7.33 2.28
C HIS A 128 39.70 7.75 3.65
N SER A 129 39.72 6.85 4.64
CA SER A 129 40.16 7.16 6.00
C SER A 129 41.57 6.63 6.32
N GLN A 130 42.38 6.35 5.28
CA GLN A 130 43.79 5.94 5.34
C GLN A 130 44.68 7.01 4.71
#